data_AF-A0A3C0J1Z7-F1
#
_entry.id   AF-A0A3C0J1Z7-F1
#
_cell.length_a   1.000
_cell.length_b   1.000
_cell.length_c   1.000
_cell.angle_alpha   90.00
_cell.angle_beta   90.00
_cell.angle_gamma   90.00
#
_symmetry.space_group_name_H-M   'P 1'
#
loop_
_entity.id
_entity.type
_entity.pdbx_description
1 polymer ?
#
loop_
_entity_poly.entity_id
_entity_poly.type
_entity_poly.pdbx_seq_one_letter_code
_entity_poly.pdbx_strand_id
1 'polypeptide(L)'
;INADYDKIYDYTNKGNMVAVVTNGTAVLGLGDIGAGAGMPVMEGKAVLFKGFAAVDAFPICLDTKDPDEIVTIVKRLEPTFGGINLEDISAPTCFEVEDKLKQVSNIPIFH
;
A
#
# COMPACT_ATOMS: atom_id res chain seq x y z
N ILE A 1 1.20 -15.62 18.28
CA ILE A 1 0.95 -15.56 16.82
C ILE A 1 0.35 -16.87 16.31
N ASN A 2 1.02 -18.02 16.30
CA ASN A 2 0.38 -19.26 15.79
C ASN A 2 -0.81 -19.73 16.67
N ALA A 3 -0.71 -19.64 17.99
CA ALA A 3 -1.79 -20.00 18.92
C ALA A 3 -2.85 -18.89 19.12
N ASP A 4 -2.48 -17.65 18.85
CA ASP A 4 -3.32 -16.45 18.97
C ASP A 4 -2.76 -15.44 17.98
N TYR A 5 -3.52 -15.17 16.90
CA TYR A 5 -3.06 -14.37 15.77
C TYR A 5 -2.92 -12.90 16.15
N ASP A 6 -3.77 -12.36 17.02
CA ASP A 6 -3.79 -10.94 17.39
C ASP A 6 -2.49 -10.50 18.06
N LYS A 7 -1.77 -11.43 18.68
CA LYS A 7 -0.39 -11.22 19.18
C LYS A 7 0.61 -10.77 18.13
N ILE A 8 0.28 -10.82 16.84
CA ILE A 8 1.10 -10.23 15.79
C ILE A 8 1.22 -8.70 15.97
N TYR A 9 0.20 -8.03 16.50
CA TYR A 9 0.24 -6.60 16.77
C TYR A 9 1.07 -6.26 18.01
N ASP A 10 1.10 -7.15 19.01
CA ASP A 10 1.87 -6.96 20.24
C ASP A 10 3.37 -7.22 20.04
N TYR A 11 3.72 -8.21 19.21
CA TYR A 11 5.09 -8.74 19.12
C TYR A 11 5.82 -8.43 17.81
N THR A 12 5.20 -7.67 16.91
CA THR A 12 5.83 -7.25 15.65
C THR A 12 5.52 -5.77 15.36
N ASN A 13 6.16 -5.20 14.34
CA ASN A 13 5.88 -3.82 13.96
C ASN A 13 4.58 -3.64 13.16
N LYS A 14 3.78 -4.69 12.95
CA LYS A 14 2.56 -4.66 12.12
C LYS A 14 1.67 -3.47 12.48
N GLY A 15 1.45 -3.20 13.77
CA GLY A 15 0.59 -2.11 14.23
C GLY A 15 1.02 -0.70 13.81
N ASN A 16 2.30 -0.49 13.48
CA ASN A 16 2.85 0.80 13.04
C ASN A 16 3.34 0.80 11.58
N MET A 17 3.24 -0.35 10.89
CA MET A 17 3.82 -0.53 9.56
C MET A 17 2.76 -0.33 8.46
N VAL A 18 3.01 0.60 7.53
CA VAL A 18 2.09 0.90 6.41
C VAL A 18 2.77 0.62 5.07
N ALA A 19 2.06 -0.02 4.15
CA ALA A 19 2.53 -0.12 2.76
C ALA A 19 2.07 1.09 1.95
N VAL A 20 2.99 1.76 1.27
CA VAL A 20 2.67 2.78 0.27
C VAL A 20 2.72 2.12 -1.10
N VAL A 21 1.54 1.79 -1.65
CA VAL A 21 1.41 0.95 -2.84
C VAL A 21 1.07 1.78 -4.06
N THR A 22 1.82 1.59 -5.15
CA THR A 22 1.55 2.20 -6.45
C THR A 22 1.82 1.22 -7.58
N ASN A 23 1.24 1.48 -8.76
CA ASN A 23 1.72 0.92 -10.03
C ASN A 23 2.35 1.97 -10.96
N GLY A 24 2.47 3.21 -10.50
CA GLY A 24 3.11 4.31 -11.22
C GLY A 24 2.33 4.84 -12.43
N THR A 25 1.01 4.61 -12.49
CA THR A 25 0.17 5.01 -13.63
C THR A 25 -0.33 6.46 -13.55
N ALA A 26 -0.20 7.13 -12.41
CA ALA A 26 -0.59 8.53 -12.21
C ALA A 26 0.38 9.29 -11.30
N VAL A 27 1.69 9.17 -11.53
CA VAL A 27 2.70 9.77 -10.63
C VAL A 27 2.70 11.28 -10.77
N LEU A 28 2.30 11.97 -9.71
CA LEU A 28 2.24 13.45 -9.65
C LEU A 28 1.50 14.03 -10.87
N GLY A 29 2.11 14.99 -11.58
CA GLY A 29 1.62 15.52 -12.86
C GLY A 29 2.26 14.87 -14.09
N LEU A 30 3.02 13.78 -13.92
CA LEU A 30 3.79 13.13 -14.98
C LEU A 30 2.98 12.03 -15.71
N GLY A 31 1.90 11.56 -15.09
CA GLY A 31 1.04 10.50 -15.63
C GLY A 31 1.66 9.12 -15.47
N ASP A 32 1.46 8.27 -16.47
CA ASP A 32 1.93 6.88 -16.46
C ASP A 32 3.42 6.82 -16.85
N ILE A 33 4.28 6.76 -15.83
CA ILE A 33 5.74 6.62 -15.97
C ILE A 33 6.23 5.23 -15.55
N GLY A 34 5.31 4.36 -15.10
CA GLY A 34 5.58 3.01 -14.65
C GLY A 34 6.06 2.91 -13.19
N ALA A 35 5.89 1.71 -12.63
CA ALA A 35 6.11 1.42 -11.21
C ALA A 35 7.52 1.81 -10.72
N GLY A 36 8.56 1.43 -11.45
CA GLY A 36 9.94 1.72 -11.08
C GLY A 36 10.25 3.22 -11.02
N ALA A 37 9.70 4.02 -11.94
CA ALA A 37 9.90 5.46 -11.95
C ALA A 37 9.10 6.18 -10.84
N GLY A 38 8.04 5.55 -10.32
CA GLY A 38 7.29 6.03 -9.15
C GLY A 38 8.01 5.86 -7.82
N MET A 39 9.01 4.97 -7.73
CA MET A 39 9.71 4.63 -6.47
C MET A 39 10.20 5.85 -5.67
N PRO A 40 10.87 6.87 -6.27
CA PRO A 40 11.34 8.02 -5.51
C PRO A 40 10.20 8.83 -4.85
N VAL A 41 9.03 8.86 -5.48
CA VAL A 41 7.84 9.53 -4.92
C VAL A 41 7.29 8.73 -3.73
N MET A 42 7.23 7.41 -3.85
CA MET A 42 6.78 6.53 -2.77
C MET A 42 7.73 6.53 -1.56
N GLU A 43 9.04 6.58 -1.80
CA GLU A 43 10.04 6.79 -0.74
C GLU A 43 9.85 8.15 -0.07
N GLY A 44 9.60 9.21 -0.84
CA GLY A 44 9.26 10.53 -0.32
C GLY A 44 8.03 10.48 0.60
N LYS A 45 6.96 9.81 0.19
CA LYS A 45 5.76 9.59 1.02
C LYS A 45 6.09 8.84 2.30
N ALA A 46 6.93 7.80 2.22
CA ALA A 46 7.35 7.05 3.41
C ALA A 46 8.13 7.92 4.41
N VAL A 47 9.01 8.80 3.92
CA VAL A 47 9.72 9.80 4.75
C VAL A 47 8.73 10.75 5.42
N LEU A 48 7.68 11.20 4.72
CA LEU A 48 6.65 12.06 5.31
C LEU A 48 5.85 11.33 6.41
N PHE A 49 5.43 10.08 6.17
CA PHE A 49 4.78 9.24 7.20
C PHE A 49 5.65 9.15 8.46
N LYS A 50 6.94 8.88 8.29
CA LYS A 50 7.85 8.78 9.44
C LYS A 50 8.07 10.11 10.13
N GLY A 51 8.30 11.18 9.36
CA GLY A 51 8.65 12.50 9.86
C GLY A 51 7.51 13.21 10.59
N PHE A 52 6.26 13.03 10.13
CA PHE A 52 5.11 13.75 10.68
C PHE A 52 4.21 12.91 11.59
N ALA A 53 4.17 11.59 11.41
CA ALA A 53 3.26 10.72 12.16
C ALA A 53 3.97 9.58 12.91
N ALA A 54 5.31 9.49 12.81
CA ALA A 54 6.10 8.38 13.35
C ALA A 54 5.71 6.98 12.82
N VAL A 55 4.95 6.93 11.72
CA VAL A 55 4.51 5.70 11.05
C VAL A 55 5.67 5.12 10.24
N ASP A 56 5.88 3.80 10.36
CA ASP A 56 6.90 3.09 9.59
C ASP A 56 6.31 2.68 8.24
N ALA A 57 6.44 3.56 7.25
CA ALA A 57 5.95 3.31 5.91
C ALA A 57 7.03 2.63 5.02
N PHE A 58 6.60 1.73 4.13
CA PHE A 58 7.47 1.07 3.16
C PHE A 58 6.89 1.16 1.74
N PRO A 59 7.66 1.60 0.73
CA PRO A 59 7.18 1.71 -0.64
C PRO A 59 7.08 0.35 -1.33
N ILE A 60 5.98 0.12 -2.04
CA ILE A 60 5.73 -1.09 -2.84
C ILE A 60 5.24 -0.66 -4.23
N CYS A 61 6.13 -0.73 -5.21
CA CYS A 61 5.82 -0.42 -6.60
C CYS A 61 5.55 -1.72 -7.37
N LEU A 62 4.32 -1.92 -7.83
CA LEU A 62 3.87 -3.13 -8.52
C LEU A 62 3.88 -2.92 -10.02
N ASP A 63 4.67 -3.71 -10.76
CA ASP A 63 4.74 -3.66 -12.23
C ASP A 63 3.58 -4.43 -12.88
N THR A 64 2.35 -4.01 -12.58
CA THR A 64 1.12 -4.52 -13.19
C THR A 64 0.07 -3.42 -13.30
N LYS A 65 -0.74 -3.49 -14.35
CA LYS A 65 -1.88 -2.59 -14.57
C LYS A 65 -3.22 -3.30 -14.37
N ASP A 66 -3.20 -4.59 -14.09
CA ASP A 66 -4.40 -5.37 -13.81
C ASP A 66 -4.88 -5.10 -12.37
N PRO A 67 -6.08 -4.52 -12.17
CA PRO A 67 -6.62 -4.28 -10.84
C PRO A 67 -6.72 -5.56 -9.99
N ASP A 68 -7.06 -6.70 -10.58
CA ASP A 68 -7.22 -7.96 -9.84
C ASP A 68 -5.87 -8.51 -9.36
N GLU A 69 -4.80 -8.32 -10.13
CA GLU A 69 -3.45 -8.65 -9.69
C GLU A 69 -2.99 -7.75 -8.55
N ILE A 70 -3.25 -6.43 -8.64
CA ILE A 70 -2.94 -5.48 -7.56
C ILE A 70 -3.66 -5.89 -6.27
N VAL A 71 -4.98 -6.10 -6.33
CA VAL A 71 -5.80 -6.51 -5.19
C VAL A 71 -5.27 -7.82 -4.59
N THR A 72 -4.97 -8.80 -5.45
CA THR A 72 -4.46 -10.10 -5.01
C THR A 72 -3.11 -9.95 -4.30
N ILE A 73 -2.16 -9.23 -4.88
CA ILE A 73 -0.83 -9.03 -4.29
C ILE A 73 -0.95 -8.30 -2.94
N VAL A 74 -1.68 -7.18 -2.91
CA VAL A 74 -1.85 -6.38 -1.69
C VAL A 74 -2.53 -7.18 -0.58
N LYS A 75 -3.58 -7.95 -0.91
CA LYS A 75 -4.24 -8.83 0.07
C LYS A 75 -3.28 -9.89 0.65
N ARG A 76 -2.37 -10.43 -0.16
CA ARG A 76 -1.37 -11.41 0.31
C ARG A 76 -0.31 -10.79 1.22
N LEU A 77 -0.08 -9.47 1.10
CA LEU A 77 0.81 -8.71 1.97
C LEU A 77 0.17 -8.30 3.30
N GLU A 78 -1.15 -8.49 3.47
CA GLU A 78 -1.89 -8.11 4.68
C GLU A 78 -1.22 -8.56 5.98
N PRO A 79 -0.64 -9.77 6.15
CA PRO A 79 -0.01 -10.16 7.41
C PRO A 79 1.12 -9.21 7.86
N THR A 80 1.85 -8.61 6.92
CA THR A 80 2.99 -7.72 7.19
C THR A 80 2.57 -6.33 7.67
N PHE A 81 1.51 -5.77 7.08
CA PHE A 81 1.16 -4.36 7.26
C PHE A 81 -0.05 -4.17 8.17
N GLY A 82 -0.06 -3.08 8.94
CA GLY A 82 -1.20 -2.64 9.74
C GLY A 82 -2.17 -1.76 8.96
N GLY A 83 -1.76 -1.24 7.80
CA GLY A 83 -2.59 -0.48 6.88
C GLY A 83 -1.97 -0.37 5.49
N ILE A 84 -2.80 -0.06 4.50
CA ILE A 84 -2.39 0.17 3.11
C ILE A 84 -2.75 1.60 2.71
N ASN A 85 -1.78 2.29 2.11
CA ASN A 85 -1.93 3.60 1.49
C ASN A 85 -1.70 3.43 -0.03
N LEU A 86 -2.77 3.40 -0.82
CA LEU A 86 -2.70 3.42 -2.28
C LEU A 86 -2.26 4.82 -2.72
N GLU A 87 -1.37 4.91 -3.71
CA GLU A 87 -0.87 6.18 -4.25
C GLU A 87 -0.66 6.10 -5.74
N ASP A 88 -0.94 7.21 -6.44
CA ASP A 88 -0.56 7.41 -7.84
C ASP A 88 -1.01 6.27 -8.79
N ILE A 89 -2.20 5.71 -8.53
CA ILE A 89 -2.89 4.76 -9.43
C ILE A 89 -3.95 5.54 -10.21
N SER A 90 -3.95 5.41 -11.54
CA SER A 90 -4.86 6.17 -12.40
C SER A 90 -6.32 5.74 -12.24
N ALA A 91 -7.21 6.71 -12.46
CA ALA A 91 -8.64 6.44 -12.61
C ALA A 91 -8.93 5.80 -14.00
N PRO A 92 -9.95 4.93 -14.13
CA PRO A 92 -10.88 4.50 -13.08
C PRO A 92 -10.37 3.35 -12.19
N THR A 93 -9.23 2.73 -12.55
CA THR A 93 -8.68 1.53 -11.90
C THR A 93 -8.50 1.70 -10.39
N CYS A 94 -8.10 2.88 -9.94
CA CYS A 94 -7.89 3.14 -8.52
C CYS A 94 -9.14 2.98 -7.65
N PHE A 95 -10.33 3.35 -8.15
CA PHE A 95 -11.59 3.16 -7.43
C PHE A 95 -11.92 1.67 -7.28
N GLU A 96 -11.72 0.91 -8.35
CA GLU A 96 -11.96 -0.54 -8.34
C GLU A 96 -11.02 -1.26 -7.36
N VAL A 97 -9.73 -0.92 -7.37
CA VAL A 97 -8.73 -1.47 -6.46
C VAL A 97 -9.07 -1.14 -5.00
N GLU A 98 -9.39 0.13 -4.72
CA GLU A 98 -9.73 0.59 -3.38
C GLU A 98 -10.99 -0.12 -2.84
N ASP A 99 -12.08 -0.15 -3.62
CA ASP A 99 -13.34 -0.77 -3.22
C ASP A 99 -13.17 -2.27 -2.97
N LYS A 100 -12.49 -2.99 -3.87
CA LYS A 100 -12.21 -4.42 -3.69
C LYS A 100 -11.36 -4.66 -2.44
N LEU A 101 -10.29 -3.89 -2.23
CA LEU A 101 -9.42 -4.04 -1.06
C LEU A 101 -10.14 -3.77 0.25
N LYS A 102 -11.01 -2.75 0.32
CA LYS A 102 -11.84 -2.48 1.50
C LYS A 102 -12.80 -3.62 1.82
N GLN A 103 -13.29 -4.36 0.81
CA GLN A 103 -14.18 -5.50 1.01
C GLN A 103 -13.45 -6.76 1.49
N VAL A 104 -12.22 -6.99 1.02
CA VAL A 104 -11.51 -8.25 1.27
C VAL A 104 -10.45 -8.18 2.37
N SER A 105 -10.00 -6.99 2.77
CA SER A 105 -8.92 -6.80 3.76
C SER A 105 -9.44 -6.57 5.17
N ASN A 106 -8.70 -7.06 6.18
CA ASN A 106 -9.04 -6.80 7.60
C ASN A 106 -8.25 -5.62 8.20
N ILE A 107 -7.52 -4.88 7.37
CA ILE A 107 -6.74 -3.70 7.75
C ILE A 107 -7.28 -2.46 7.01
N PRO A 108 -7.08 -1.25 7.55
CA PRO A 108 -7.48 -0.02 6.88
C PRO A 108 -6.83 0.12 5.50
N ILE A 109 -7.65 0.47 4.51
CA ILE A 109 -7.24 0.82 3.15
C ILE A 109 -7.58 2.28 2.93
N PHE A 110 -6.59 3.06 2.53
CA PHE A 110 -6.71 4.48 2.21
C PHE A 110 -6.12 4.73 0.82
N HIS A 111 -6.69 5.67 0.08
CA HIS A 111 -6.17 6.18 -1.17
C HIS A 111 -6.15 7.72 -1.08
#